data_AF-A0A2S6YZH1-F1
#
_entry.id   AF-A0A2S6YZH1-F1
#
_cell.length_a   1.000
_cell.length_b   1.000
_cell.length_c   1.000
_cell.angle_alpha   90.00
_cell.angle_beta   90.00
_cell.angle_gamma   90.00
#
_symmetry.space_group_name_H-M   'P 1'
#
loop_
_entity.id
_entity.type
_entity.pdbx_description
1 polymer ?
#
loop_
_entity_poly.entity_id
_entity_poly.type
_entity_poly.pdbx_seq_one_letter_code
_entity_poly.pdbx_strand_id
1 'polypeptide(L)'
;MKGRRLGERSRRYRATTVDQDAPDGISHYAERRALIDQVRKALDEGRFPLFVSGPSAEKKLQKIERNPYLRACYTALGKLTGSLVILGHSLDDNDSHIFKQIRKSMVSSVLVSIHGDENSDSNRRAKANSTAFMGRPGCDVSFFDASTANP
;
A
#
# COMPACT_ATOMS: atom_id res chain seq x y z
N MET A 1 -45.71 -17.03 29.39
CA MET A 1 -44.26 -17.36 29.41
C MET A 1 -43.53 -16.44 28.45
N LYS A 2 -42.51 -15.74 28.96
CA LYS A 2 -41.73 -14.72 28.25
C LYS A 2 -40.80 -15.36 27.21
N GLY A 3 -41.03 -15.08 25.92
CA GLY A 3 -40.07 -15.32 24.85
C GLY A 3 -39.17 -14.10 24.67
N ARG A 4 -37.90 -14.20 25.07
CA ARG A 4 -36.86 -13.20 24.79
C ARG A 4 -36.40 -13.37 23.33
N ARG A 5 -36.55 -12.34 22.48
CA ARG A 5 -35.75 -12.18 21.26
C ARG A 5 -34.68 -11.12 21.52
N LEU A 6 -33.43 -11.54 21.35
CA LEU A 6 -32.23 -10.72 21.43
C LEU A 6 -32.19 -9.74 20.25
N GLY A 7 -31.82 -8.49 20.55
CA GLY A 7 -31.79 -7.39 19.60
C GLY A 7 -30.61 -7.46 18.64
N GLU A 8 -30.89 -7.23 17.37
CA GLU A 8 -29.91 -6.90 16.33
C GLU A 8 -29.54 -5.42 16.47
N ARG A 9 -28.33 -5.12 16.96
CA ARG A 9 -27.77 -3.76 16.94
C ARG A 9 -27.20 -3.47 15.55
N SER A 10 -28.05 -2.96 14.67
CA SER A 10 -27.64 -2.25 13.45
C SER A 10 -26.94 -0.95 13.85
N ARG A 11 -25.60 -0.91 13.79
CA ARG A 11 -24.82 0.33 13.89
C ARG A 11 -24.92 1.08 12.57
N ARG A 12 -25.97 1.90 12.43
CA ARG A 12 -26.02 2.98 11.43
C ARG A 12 -24.91 3.98 11.75
N TYR A 13 -23.93 4.11 10.85
CA TYR A 13 -23.02 5.26 10.86
C TYR A 13 -23.85 6.51 10.59
N ARG A 14 -24.00 7.35 11.61
CA ARG A 14 -24.72 8.62 11.54
C ARG A 14 -23.75 9.64 10.95
N ALA A 15 -23.96 10.05 9.70
CA ALA A 15 -23.28 11.21 9.14
C ALA A 15 -23.59 12.42 10.04
N THR A 16 -22.54 13.01 10.62
CA THR A 16 -22.64 14.20 11.47
C THR A 16 -23.05 15.40 10.63
N THR A 17 -24.05 16.11 11.16
CA THR A 17 -24.74 17.27 10.60
C THR A 17 -23.80 18.39 10.17
N VAL A 18 -24.19 19.05 9.09
CA VAL A 18 -23.60 20.30 8.55
C VAL A 18 -23.66 21.39 9.62
N ASP A 19 -22.53 21.99 9.94
CA ASP A 19 -22.45 23.22 10.72
C ASP A 19 -22.84 24.39 9.80
N GLN A 20 -23.92 25.10 10.12
CA GLN A 20 -24.51 26.15 9.27
C GLN A 20 -24.00 27.56 9.57
N ASP A 21 -23.04 27.74 10.49
CA ASP A 21 -22.63 29.07 10.97
C ASP A 21 -21.12 29.38 10.78
N ALA A 22 -20.55 29.08 9.59
CA ALA A 22 -19.21 29.57 9.21
C ALA A 22 -19.33 30.92 8.46
N PRO A 23 -18.76 32.05 8.94
CA PRO A 23 -19.13 33.38 8.45
C PRO A 23 -18.61 33.77 7.06
N ASP A 24 -17.66 33.04 6.47
CA ASP A 24 -16.88 33.57 5.34
C ASP A 24 -16.77 32.60 4.15
N GLY A 25 -17.86 31.93 3.74
CA GLY A 25 -18.14 31.49 2.35
C GLY A 25 -17.09 30.72 1.52
N ILE A 26 -15.91 30.41 2.05
CA ILE A 26 -14.81 29.73 1.37
C ILE A 26 -14.79 28.31 1.93
N SER A 27 -15.50 27.44 1.23
CA SER A 27 -15.32 26.01 1.34
C SER A 27 -13.86 25.67 1.05
N HIS A 28 -13.06 25.43 2.10
CA HIS A 28 -11.67 24.96 2.00
C HIS A 28 -11.56 23.50 1.54
N TYR A 29 -12.41 23.07 0.61
CA TYR A 29 -12.14 21.93 -0.26
C TYR A 29 -11.37 22.46 -1.47
N ALA A 30 -10.10 22.83 -1.25
CA ALA A 30 -9.17 23.03 -2.35
C ALA A 30 -9.28 21.84 -3.30
N GLU A 31 -9.53 22.11 -4.59
CA GLU A 31 -9.67 21.11 -5.67
C GLU A 31 -8.68 19.95 -5.48
N ARG A 32 -9.16 18.78 -5.04
CA ARG A 32 -8.30 17.58 -5.02
C ARG A 32 -8.06 17.14 -6.46
N ARG A 33 -7.00 17.67 -7.07
CA ARG A 33 -6.51 17.17 -8.35
C ARG A 33 -6.10 15.71 -8.20
N ALA A 34 -6.42 14.89 -9.19
CA ALA A 34 -6.02 13.51 -9.20
C ALA A 34 -4.49 13.40 -9.09
N LEU A 35 -3.98 12.36 -8.42
CA LEU A 35 -2.54 12.16 -8.25
C LEU A 35 -1.80 12.17 -9.60
N ILE A 36 -2.42 11.63 -10.65
CA ILE A 36 -1.85 11.61 -11.99
C ILE A 36 -1.63 13.01 -12.56
N ASP A 37 -2.54 13.96 -12.29
CA ASP A 37 -2.42 15.34 -12.76
C ASP A 37 -1.32 16.09 -11.99
N GLN A 38 -1.19 15.80 -10.70
CA GLN A 38 -0.10 16.33 -9.88
C GLN A 38 1.28 15.84 -10.36
N VAL A 39 1.38 14.55 -10.71
CA VAL A 39 2.61 13.96 -11.25
C VAL A 39 2.93 14.55 -12.63
N ARG A 40 1.96 14.68 -13.54
CA ARG A 40 2.14 15.30 -14.86
C ARG A 40 2.67 16.72 -14.74
N LYS A 41 2.01 17.55 -13.91
CA LYS A 41 2.46 18.93 -13.65
C LYS A 41 3.90 18.97 -13.12
N ALA A 42 4.27 18.05 -12.21
CA ALA A 42 5.63 17.99 -11.69
C ALA A 42 6.66 17.70 -12.78
N LEU A 43 6.36 16.76 -13.69
CA LEU A 43 7.22 16.45 -14.82
C LEU A 43 7.35 17.63 -15.79
N ASP A 44 6.25 18.33 -16.08
CA ASP A 44 6.25 19.52 -16.94
C ASP A 44 7.12 20.66 -16.35
N GLU A 45 7.21 20.74 -15.02
CA GLU A 45 8.08 21.67 -14.29
C GLU A 45 9.52 21.16 -14.13
N GLY A 46 9.90 20.05 -14.77
CA GLY A 46 11.23 19.46 -14.66
C GLY A 46 11.53 18.81 -13.30
N ARG A 47 10.50 18.53 -12.49
CA ARG A 47 10.62 17.83 -11.21
C ARG A 47 10.41 16.34 -11.42
N PHE A 48 11.52 15.62 -11.55
CA PHE A 48 11.51 14.18 -11.80
C PHE A 48 11.35 13.35 -10.51
N PRO A 49 10.68 12.19 -10.57
CA PRO A 49 10.64 11.26 -9.47
C PRO A 49 12.04 10.79 -9.08
N LEU A 50 12.25 10.58 -7.78
CA LEU A 50 13.40 9.84 -7.30
C LEU A 50 13.18 8.35 -7.53
N PHE A 51 14.01 7.73 -8.38
CA PHE A 51 13.93 6.29 -8.66
C PHE A 51 15.28 5.60 -8.49
N VAL A 52 15.23 4.30 -8.20
CA VAL A 52 16.41 3.45 -8.06
C VAL A 52 16.35 2.35 -9.11
N SER A 53 17.27 2.39 -10.06
CA SER A 53 17.52 1.32 -11.02
C SER A 53 18.91 0.72 -10.81
N GLY A 54 19.12 -0.52 -11.25
CA GLY A 54 20.43 -1.16 -11.17
C GLY A 54 20.36 -2.64 -11.52
N PRO A 55 21.51 -3.27 -11.79
CA PRO A 55 21.58 -4.65 -12.26
C PRO A 55 21.34 -5.69 -11.16
N SER A 56 21.35 -5.30 -9.87
CA SER A 56 21.13 -6.22 -8.76
C SER A 56 20.49 -5.54 -7.54
N ALA A 57 19.89 -6.35 -6.66
CA ALA A 57 19.30 -5.91 -5.40
C ALA A 57 20.34 -5.21 -4.49
N GLU A 58 21.58 -5.69 -4.46
CA GLU A 58 22.68 -5.10 -3.67
C GLU A 58 23.05 -3.70 -4.18
N LYS A 59 23.13 -3.52 -5.51
CA LYS A 59 23.42 -2.21 -6.11
C LYS A 59 22.27 -1.24 -5.90
N LYS A 60 21.02 -1.70 -5.93
CA LYS A 60 19.85 -0.88 -5.56
C LYS A 60 19.90 -0.48 -4.09
N LEU A 61 20.21 -1.41 -3.19
CA LEU A 61 20.33 -1.13 -1.76
C LEU A 61 21.42 -0.09 -1.45
N GLN A 62 22.59 -0.19 -2.08
CA GLN A 62 23.65 0.81 -1.93
C GLN A 62 23.18 2.23 -2.33
N LYS A 63 22.36 2.35 -3.39
CA LYS A 63 21.76 3.63 -3.78
C LYS A 63 20.73 4.13 -2.77
N ILE A 64 19.89 3.23 -2.24
CA ILE A 64 18.92 3.53 -1.18
C ILE A 64 19.64 4.06 0.08
N GLU A 65 20.72 3.41 0.50
CA GLU A 65 21.46 3.77 1.72
C GLU A 65 22.21 5.11 1.61
N ARG A 66 22.61 5.50 0.39
CA ARG A 66 23.32 6.77 0.13
C ARG A 66 22.37 7.97 0.02
N ASN A 67 21.09 7.76 -0.24
CA ASN A 67 20.10 8.82 -0.29
C ASN A 67 19.37 8.93 1.07
N PRO A 68 19.47 10.07 1.79
CA PRO A 68 18.89 10.18 3.13
C PRO A 68 17.39 9.89 3.20
N TYR A 69 16.62 10.32 2.20
CA TYR A 69 15.18 10.07 2.12
C TYR A 69 14.89 8.58 1.90
N LEU A 70 15.53 7.94 0.91
CA LEU A 70 15.31 6.51 0.65
C LEU A 70 15.77 5.64 1.82
N ARG A 71 16.89 5.99 2.47
CA ARG A 71 17.36 5.31 3.69
C ARG A 71 16.34 5.42 4.81
N ALA A 72 15.70 6.57 4.99
CA ALA A 72 14.64 6.76 5.98
C ALA A 72 13.42 5.88 5.65
N CYS A 73 12.96 5.86 4.40
CA CYS A 73 11.87 5.00 3.94
C CYS A 73 12.18 3.51 4.16
N TYR A 74 13.37 3.05 3.78
CA TYR A 74 13.81 1.68 3.96
C TYR A 74 13.91 1.29 5.45
N THR A 75 14.38 2.22 6.30
CA THR A 75 14.38 2.02 7.75
C THR A 75 12.96 1.90 8.30
N ALA A 76 12.04 2.77 7.87
CA ALA A 76 10.64 2.76 8.28
C ALA A 76 9.93 1.45 7.86
N LEU A 77 10.24 0.94 6.66
CA LEU A 77 9.72 -0.32 6.15
C LEU A 77 10.00 -1.49 7.11
N GLY A 78 11.20 -1.52 7.72
CA GLY A 78 11.58 -2.55 8.70
C GLY A 78 10.96 -2.37 10.08
N LYS A 79 10.21 -1.29 10.33
CA LYS A 79 9.55 -0.98 11.60
C LYS A 79 8.03 -0.99 11.50
N LEU A 80 7.48 -1.37 10.35
CA LEU A 80 6.03 -1.45 10.14
C LEU A 80 5.37 -2.44 11.10
N THR A 81 4.09 -2.20 11.35
CA THR A 81 3.23 -3.04 12.19
C THR A 81 1.85 -3.14 11.56
N GLY A 82 1.10 -4.21 11.85
CA GLY A 82 -0.28 -4.36 11.37
C GLY A 82 -0.35 -4.87 9.93
N SER A 83 -1.15 -4.23 9.08
CA SER A 83 -1.39 -4.69 7.70
C SER A 83 -0.56 -3.91 6.67
N LEU A 84 0.04 -4.62 5.72
CA LEU A 84 0.78 -4.06 4.59
C LEU A 84 0.02 -4.35 3.29
N VAL A 85 -0.21 -3.32 2.47
CA VAL A 85 -0.76 -3.49 1.12
C VAL A 85 0.35 -3.25 0.09
N ILE A 86 0.53 -4.17 -0.85
CA ILE A 86 1.51 -4.09 -1.93
C ILE A 86 0.75 -3.97 -3.25
N LEU A 87 1.02 -2.88 -3.98
CA LEU A 87 0.40 -2.56 -5.25
C LEU A 87 1.42 -2.58 -6.39
N GLY A 88 1.08 -3.23 -7.50
CA GLY A 88 1.84 -3.11 -8.77
C GLY A 88 3.31 -3.54 -8.70
N HIS A 89 3.65 -4.50 -7.83
CA HIS A 89 5.03 -4.94 -7.61
C HIS A 89 5.25 -6.35 -8.20
N SER A 90 6.35 -6.58 -8.93
CA SER A 90 6.63 -7.90 -9.56
C SER A 90 6.91 -9.00 -8.55
N LEU A 91 7.41 -8.63 -7.37
CA LEU A 91 7.72 -9.53 -6.25
C LEU A 91 8.83 -10.55 -6.57
N ASP A 92 9.75 -10.14 -7.45
CA ASP A 92 10.88 -10.97 -7.89
C ASP A 92 12.19 -10.63 -7.14
N ASP A 93 13.20 -11.48 -7.31
CA ASP A 93 14.49 -11.41 -6.63
C ASP A 93 15.25 -10.09 -6.82
N ASN A 94 14.97 -9.39 -7.92
CA ASN A 94 15.54 -8.08 -8.24
C ASN A 94 15.28 -7.03 -7.14
N ASP A 95 14.25 -7.23 -6.31
CA ASP A 95 13.88 -6.36 -5.19
C ASP A 95 13.89 -7.11 -3.85
N SER A 96 14.63 -8.22 -3.76
CA SER A 96 14.73 -9.06 -2.55
C SER A 96 15.17 -8.30 -1.28
N HIS A 97 15.90 -7.20 -1.42
CA HIS A 97 16.28 -6.32 -0.32
C HIS A 97 15.05 -5.67 0.37
N ILE A 98 14.01 -5.33 -0.38
CA ILE A 98 12.74 -4.80 0.14
C ILE A 98 12.05 -5.86 1.00
N PHE A 99 11.93 -7.10 0.52
CA PHE A 99 11.30 -8.19 1.29
C PHE A 99 12.10 -8.58 2.53
N LYS A 100 13.44 -8.63 2.41
CA LYS A 100 14.34 -8.83 3.57
C LYS A 100 14.10 -7.79 4.65
N GLN A 101 13.81 -6.54 4.26
CA GLN A 101 13.52 -5.47 5.21
C GLN A 101 12.12 -5.57 5.80
N ILE A 102 11.09 -5.89 4.99
CA ILE A 102 9.73 -6.17 5.48
C ILE A 102 9.74 -7.31 6.50
N ARG A 103 10.54 -8.36 6.30
CA ARG A 103 10.68 -9.46 7.27
C ARG A 103 11.19 -9.02 8.65
N LYS A 104 11.85 -7.87 8.78
CA LYS A 104 12.28 -7.35 10.09
C LYS A 104 11.15 -6.63 10.85
N SER A 105 10.06 -6.30 10.16
CA SER A 105 8.90 -5.61 10.72
C SER A 105 8.00 -6.55 11.55
N MET A 106 7.01 -5.97 12.24
CA MET A 106 5.94 -6.70 12.92
C MET A 106 4.62 -6.65 12.13
N VAL A 107 4.70 -6.62 10.80
CA VAL A 107 3.54 -6.81 9.94
C VAL A 107 2.95 -8.20 10.20
N SER A 108 1.64 -8.24 10.38
CA SER A 108 0.83 -9.43 10.69
C SER A 108 -0.10 -9.84 9.55
N SER A 109 -0.24 -9.00 8.52
CA SER A 109 -0.99 -9.34 7.31
C SER A 109 -0.42 -8.58 6.12
N VAL A 110 -0.27 -9.27 4.99
CA VAL A 110 0.16 -8.70 3.72
C VAL A 110 -0.93 -8.95 2.68
N LEU A 111 -1.39 -7.89 2.04
CA LEU A 111 -2.34 -7.94 0.94
C LEU A 111 -1.64 -7.52 -0.34
N VAL A 112 -1.61 -8.40 -1.34
CA VAL A 112 -0.91 -8.19 -2.60
C VAL A 112 -1.90 -8.05 -3.75
N SER A 113 -1.79 -6.97 -4.52
CA SER A 113 -2.58 -6.80 -5.74
C SER A 113 -2.03 -7.71 -6.85
N ILE A 114 -2.90 -8.45 -7.51
CA ILE A 114 -2.65 -9.12 -8.79
C ILE A 114 -3.57 -8.52 -9.85
N HIS A 115 -3.23 -8.65 -11.12
CA HIS A 115 -4.05 -8.11 -12.21
C HIS A 115 -4.22 -9.13 -13.33
N GLY A 116 -5.42 -9.18 -13.92
CA GLY A 116 -5.75 -10.11 -15.01
C GLY A 116 -5.90 -11.55 -14.53
N ASP A 117 -5.51 -12.51 -15.37
CA ASP A 117 -5.61 -13.94 -15.06
C ASP A 117 -4.73 -14.31 -13.87
N GLU A 118 -5.37 -14.71 -12.77
CA GLU A 118 -4.73 -15.11 -11.53
C GLU A 118 -3.83 -16.36 -11.66
N ASN A 119 -4.02 -17.13 -12.73
CA ASN A 119 -3.28 -18.33 -13.06
C ASN A 119 -2.20 -18.09 -14.12
N SER A 120 -2.02 -16.86 -14.61
CA SER A 120 -0.89 -16.53 -15.49
C SER A 120 0.45 -16.83 -14.83
N ASP A 121 1.48 -17.12 -15.62
CA ASP A 121 2.82 -17.42 -15.10
C ASP A 121 3.35 -16.33 -14.16
N SER A 122 3.09 -15.07 -14.51
CA SER A 122 3.50 -13.92 -13.69
C SER A 122 2.77 -13.90 -12.34
N ASN A 123 1.45 -14.09 -12.33
CA ASN A 123 0.67 -14.07 -11.09
C ASN A 123 0.96 -15.29 -10.21
N ARG A 124 1.19 -16.48 -10.80
CA ARG A 124 1.64 -17.66 -10.04
C ARG A 124 3.00 -17.42 -9.38
N ARG A 125 3.96 -16.85 -10.10
CA ARG A 125 5.28 -16.48 -9.53
C ARG A 125 5.14 -15.44 -8.41
N ALA A 126 4.39 -14.36 -8.65
CA ALA A 126 4.16 -13.32 -7.64
C ALA A 126 3.49 -13.88 -6.38
N LYS A 127 2.49 -14.77 -6.53
CA LYS A 127 1.83 -15.46 -5.42
C LYS A 127 2.82 -16.33 -4.64
N ALA A 128 3.58 -17.17 -5.34
CA ALA A 128 4.57 -18.07 -4.73
C ALA A 128 5.66 -17.28 -3.97
N ASN A 129 6.24 -16.25 -4.61
CA ASN A 129 7.27 -15.41 -4.02
C ASN A 129 6.76 -14.63 -2.82
N SER A 130 5.54 -14.07 -2.89
CA SER A 130 4.94 -13.35 -1.77
C SER A 130 4.80 -14.23 -0.54
N THR A 131 4.26 -15.44 -0.73
CA THR A 131 4.11 -16.42 0.35
C THR A 131 5.46 -16.87 0.87
N ALA A 132 6.42 -17.18 0.00
CA ALA A 132 7.75 -17.63 0.41
C ALA A 132 8.55 -16.56 1.17
N PHE A 133 8.43 -15.29 0.77
CA PHE A 133 9.23 -14.22 1.36
C PHE A 133 8.61 -13.57 2.59
N MET A 134 7.28 -13.55 2.69
CA MET A 134 6.55 -12.81 3.73
C MET A 134 5.65 -13.69 4.60
N GLY A 135 5.26 -14.88 4.11
CA GLY A 135 4.49 -15.84 4.90
C GLY A 135 5.31 -16.42 6.04
N ARG A 136 4.78 -16.32 7.27
CA ARG A 136 5.38 -16.86 8.49
C ARG A 136 4.33 -16.94 9.59
N PRO A 137 4.55 -17.71 10.68
CA PRO A 137 3.64 -17.70 11.82
C PRO A 137 3.35 -16.27 12.30
N GLY A 138 2.06 -15.92 12.39
CA GLY A 138 1.62 -14.57 12.77
C GLY A 138 1.64 -13.52 11.65
N CYS A 139 1.91 -13.90 10.40
CA CYS A 139 1.80 -13.02 9.24
C CYS A 139 1.19 -13.74 8.03
N ASP A 140 -0.07 -13.44 7.74
CA ASP A 140 -0.81 -14.03 6.62
C ASP A 140 -0.60 -13.25 5.33
N VAL A 141 -0.51 -13.94 4.20
CA VAL A 141 -0.41 -13.33 2.86
C VAL A 141 -1.69 -13.63 2.08
N SER A 142 -2.34 -12.58 1.57
CA SER A 142 -3.58 -12.64 0.80
C SER A 142 -3.46 -11.88 -0.51
N PHE A 143 -4.31 -12.20 -1.48
CA PHE A 143 -4.28 -11.62 -2.82
C PHE A 143 -5.64 -11.03 -3.19
N PHE A 144 -5.63 -9.95 -3.97
CA PHE A 144 -6.84 -9.34 -4.50
C PHE A 144 -6.61 -8.84 -5.93
N ASP A 145 -7.68 -8.80 -6.73
CA ASP A 145 -7.61 -8.24 -8.06
C ASP A 145 -7.55 -6.71 -8.00
N ALA A 146 -6.50 -6.13 -8.55
CA ALA A 146 -6.29 -4.69 -8.69
C ALA A 146 -7.46 -3.98 -9.40
N SER A 147 -8.19 -4.68 -10.27
CA SER A 147 -9.36 -4.14 -10.98
C SER A 147 -10.54 -3.83 -10.04
N THR A 148 -10.58 -4.44 -8.85
CA THR A 148 -11.63 -4.20 -7.85
C THR A 148 -11.38 -2.94 -7.01
N ALA A 149 -10.20 -2.33 -7.12
CA ALA A 149 -9.91 -1.05 -6.50
C ALA A 149 -10.61 0.07 -7.29
N ASN A 150 -11.80 0.47 -6.86
CA ASN A 150 -12.53 1.59 -7.47
C ASN A 150 -11.93 2.93 -6.97
N PRO A 151 -11.45 3.81 -7.87
CA PRO A 151 -10.89 5.12 -7.52
C PRO A 151 -11.94 6.16 -7.10
#